data_AF-A0A5F5Y6J5-F1
#
_entry.id   AF-A0A5F5Y6J5-F1
#
_cell.length_a   1.000
_cell.length_b   1.000
_cell.length_c   1.000
_cell.angle_alpha   90.00
_cell.angle_beta   90.00
_cell.angle_gamma   90.00
#
_symmetry.space_group_name_H-M   'P 1'
#
loop_
_entity.id
_entity.type
_entity.pdbx_description
1 polymer ?
#
loop_
_entity_poly.entity_id
_entity_poly.type
_entity_poly.pdbx_seq_one_letter_code
_entity_poly.pdbx_strand_id
1 'polypeptide(L)'
;MGGSGQGGQVHGRAAQGNQRAWEEVTRNNTEEQKTANSVLVERNRRKWTDFAHPVECLERGCSITEAVTILGNKLRDYQGQFNTTHLLALCDYFHNTFIRHYKLYQFVLGQDQEVNLTVNHLEVCAPPQPLPLAKGMDKDIWQLEQQMVELRKAEVQKRTNVLLLKEALHLEQEHKLQKTFSEVSEQPSRVLKREELEKLIDEVIHIQTECLKELLQYEIQITFDILDLKLQKTLNLNAPIPSPLSITGQPGQDESLNFYKTNKGKKAKAKKK
;
A
#
# COMPACT_ATOMS: atom_id res chain seq x y z
N MET A 1 54.51 -16.25 -16.30
CA MET A 1 53.11 -16.08 -15.87
C MET A 1 53.12 -15.25 -14.62
N GLY A 2 52.62 -14.02 -14.73
CA GLY A 2 52.74 -12.98 -13.71
C GLY A 2 51.55 -12.94 -12.75
N GLY A 3 51.88 -12.47 -11.54
CA GLY A 3 51.12 -11.70 -10.55
C GLY A 3 49.59 -11.75 -10.50
N SER A 4 49.08 -12.01 -9.29
CA SER A 4 47.78 -11.50 -8.84
C SER A 4 47.77 -11.38 -7.31
N GLY A 5 47.25 -10.26 -6.82
CA GLY A 5 46.66 -10.17 -5.48
C GLY A 5 47.12 -9.00 -4.60
N GLN A 6 46.62 -7.80 -4.85
CA GLN A 6 46.31 -6.83 -3.77
C GLN A 6 45.12 -5.96 -4.18
N GLY A 7 44.10 -5.90 -3.31
CA GLY A 7 42.95 -5.02 -3.47
C GLY A 7 41.83 -5.37 -2.49
N GLY A 8 41.86 -4.81 -1.29
CA GLY A 8 40.80 -5.04 -0.31
C GLY A 8 40.98 -4.28 1.00
N GLN A 9 41.02 -2.94 0.99
CA GLN A 9 41.04 -2.17 2.23
C GLN A 9 40.54 -0.72 2.06
N VAL A 10 39.28 -0.50 1.65
CA VAL A 10 38.70 0.86 1.64
C VAL A 10 37.26 0.94 2.21
N HIS A 11 36.53 -0.16 2.38
CA HIS A 11 35.11 -0.11 2.78
C HIS A 11 34.80 -0.06 4.29
N GLY A 12 35.80 -0.10 5.18
CA GLY A 12 35.56 -0.15 6.64
C GLY A 12 35.36 1.22 7.34
N ARG A 13 35.83 2.33 6.75
CA ARG A 13 35.80 3.65 7.43
C ARG A 13 34.49 4.42 7.27
N ALA A 14 33.79 4.24 6.14
CA ALA A 14 32.56 4.99 5.87
C ALA A 14 31.39 4.54 6.76
N ALA A 15 31.30 3.24 7.07
CA ALA A 15 30.25 2.70 7.93
C ALA A 15 30.34 3.19 9.40
N GLN A 16 31.56 3.31 9.94
CA GLN A 16 31.79 3.83 11.29
C GLN A 16 31.55 5.35 11.43
N GLY A 17 31.65 6.10 10.33
CA GLY A 17 31.35 7.53 10.32
C GLY A 17 29.86 7.81 10.45
N ASN A 18 29.04 7.03 9.72
CA ASN A 18 27.58 7.14 9.82
C ASN A 18 27.06 6.75 11.20
N GLN A 19 27.55 5.65 11.79
CA GLN A 19 27.11 5.20 13.13
C GLN A 19 27.26 6.29 14.20
N ARG A 20 28.42 6.96 14.23
CA ARG A 20 28.71 8.04 15.19
C ARG A 20 27.86 9.30 14.96
N ALA A 21 27.57 9.63 13.71
CA ALA A 21 26.71 10.77 13.39
C ALA A 21 25.26 10.55 13.88
N TRP A 22 24.75 9.31 13.77
CA TRP A 22 23.42 8.97 14.28
C TRP A 22 23.35 8.98 15.81
N GLU A 23 24.38 8.46 16.50
CA GLU A 23 24.48 8.49 17.98
C GLU A 23 24.58 9.91 18.54
N GLU A 24 25.16 10.84 17.78
CA GLU A 24 25.25 12.24 18.16
C GLU A 24 23.91 12.98 17.99
N VAL A 25 23.18 12.68 16.92
CA VAL A 25 21.84 13.24 16.67
C VAL A 25 20.82 12.76 17.71
N THR A 26 20.86 11.48 18.11
CA THR A 26 19.94 10.94 19.12
C THR A 26 20.23 11.49 20.52
N ARG A 27 21.52 11.65 20.88
CA ARG A 27 21.93 12.28 22.13
C ARG A 27 21.46 13.72 22.22
N ASN A 28 21.67 14.50 21.15
CA ASN A 28 21.28 15.91 21.11
C ASN A 28 19.76 16.09 21.19
N ASN A 29 18.98 15.23 20.51
CA ASN A 29 17.52 15.30 20.53
C ASN A 29 16.93 14.93 21.92
N THR A 30 17.55 13.96 22.61
CA THR A 30 17.14 13.57 23.97
C THR A 30 17.42 14.67 24.99
N GLU A 31 18.58 15.32 24.88
CA GLU A 31 18.92 16.47 25.73
C GLU A 31 18.05 17.69 25.43
N GLU A 32 17.71 17.94 24.16
CA GLU A 32 16.76 19.00 23.78
C GLU A 32 15.36 18.76 24.35
N GLN A 33 14.85 17.52 24.34
CA GLN A 33 13.54 17.20 24.89
C GLN A 33 13.50 17.24 26.43
N LYS A 34 14.57 16.78 27.11
CA LYS A 34 14.72 16.99 28.56
C LYS A 34 14.75 18.48 28.90
N THR A 35 15.48 19.27 28.10
CA THR A 35 15.57 20.72 28.26
C THR A 35 14.20 21.38 28.04
N ALA A 36 13.47 21.00 27.00
CA ALA A 36 12.15 21.54 26.71
C ALA A 36 11.12 21.24 27.80
N ASN A 37 11.12 20.02 28.34
CA ASN A 37 10.24 19.64 29.46
C ASN A 37 10.63 20.35 30.77
N SER A 38 11.94 20.44 31.07
CA SER A 38 12.44 21.22 32.20
C SER A 38 12.04 22.69 32.09
N VAL A 39 12.17 23.29 30.90
CA VAL A 39 11.76 24.68 30.64
C VAL A 39 10.25 24.86 30.77
N LEU A 40 9.42 23.89 30.36
CA LEU A 40 7.97 23.96 30.50
C LEU A 40 7.54 23.86 31.97
N VAL A 41 8.17 22.96 32.73
CA VAL A 41 8.00 22.85 34.18
C VAL A 41 8.43 24.14 34.86
N GLU A 42 9.56 24.74 34.47
CA GLU A 42 10.05 25.99 35.05
C GLU A 42 9.22 27.22 34.63
N ARG A 43 8.65 27.20 33.43
CA ARG A 43 7.76 28.26 32.94
C ARG A 43 6.39 28.18 33.61
N ASN A 44 5.91 26.98 33.89
CA ASN A 44 4.76 26.79 34.76
C ASN A 44 5.13 27.17 36.20
N ARG A 45 6.28 26.76 36.75
CA ARG A 45 6.76 27.20 38.07
C ARG A 45 6.74 28.72 38.21
N ARG A 46 7.32 29.44 37.24
CA ARG A 46 7.36 30.93 37.23
C ARG A 46 6.00 31.61 37.08
N LYS A 47 5.10 31.07 36.25
CA LYS A 47 3.73 31.62 36.12
C LYS A 47 2.93 31.49 37.42
N TRP A 48 3.29 30.56 38.29
CA TRP A 48 2.60 30.28 39.54
C TRP A 48 3.24 31.01 40.73
N THR A 49 4.55 31.30 40.68
CA THR A 49 5.23 32.15 41.67
C THR A 49 4.77 33.61 41.64
N ASP A 50 4.41 34.12 40.45
CA ASP A 50 4.00 35.54 40.29
C ASP A 50 2.62 35.88 40.90
N PHE A 51 1.78 34.88 41.20
CA PHE A 51 0.43 35.10 41.74
C PHE A 51 0.15 34.46 43.11
N ALA A 52 1.08 33.67 43.67
CA ALA A 52 0.80 32.94 44.90
C ALA A 52 2.06 32.64 45.76
N HIS A 53 2.42 33.57 46.65
CA HIS A 53 3.28 33.28 47.81
C HIS A 53 2.79 32.12 48.73
N PRO A 54 1.51 31.68 48.74
CA PRO A 54 1.14 30.43 49.40
C PRO A 54 1.87 29.19 48.83
N VAL A 55 2.41 29.26 47.61
CA VAL A 55 3.15 28.17 46.95
C VAL A 55 4.59 28.05 47.45
N GLU A 56 5.21 29.13 47.96
CA GLU A 56 6.52 29.03 48.62
C GLU A 56 6.47 28.11 49.86
N CYS A 57 5.32 28.02 50.53
CA CYS A 57 5.16 27.07 51.63
C CYS A 57 5.07 25.62 51.14
N LEU A 58 4.54 25.40 49.94
CA LEU A 58 4.48 24.08 49.34
C LEU A 58 5.87 23.57 48.92
N GLU A 59 6.75 24.45 48.45
CA GLU A 59 8.15 24.11 48.16
C GLU A 59 8.97 23.81 49.42
N ARG A 60 8.62 24.43 50.56
CA ARG A 60 9.30 24.23 51.85
C ARG A 60 8.75 23.07 52.69
N GLY A 61 7.71 22.37 52.21
CA GLY A 61 7.10 21.25 52.94
C GLY A 61 6.29 21.68 54.17
N CYS A 62 5.73 22.89 54.18
CA CYS A 62 4.90 23.38 55.28
C CYS A 62 3.69 22.48 55.55
N SER A 63 3.12 22.58 56.74
CA SER A 63 1.83 22.00 57.07
C SER A 63 0.67 22.79 56.46
N ILE A 64 -0.47 22.14 56.25
CA ILE A 64 -1.70 22.80 55.76
C ILE A 64 -2.14 23.97 56.68
N THR A 65 -1.88 23.84 57.98
CA THR A 65 -2.19 24.88 58.97
C THR A 65 -1.36 26.14 58.73
N GLU A 66 -0.07 25.98 58.41
CA GLU A 66 0.82 27.10 58.06
C GLU A 66 0.43 27.74 56.73
N ALA A 67 -0.01 26.95 55.74
CA ALA A 67 -0.51 27.50 54.48
C ALA A 67 -1.77 28.36 54.69
N VAL A 68 -2.69 27.93 55.58
CA VAL A 68 -3.90 28.69 55.93
C VAL A 68 -3.56 29.96 56.72
N THR A 69 -2.58 29.91 57.64
CA THR A 69 -2.17 31.12 58.38
C THR A 69 -1.48 32.15 57.47
N ILE A 70 -0.66 31.71 56.52
CA ILE A 70 -0.05 32.58 55.52
C ILE A 70 -1.12 33.21 54.62
N LEU A 71 -2.10 32.43 54.15
CA LEU A 71 -3.22 32.96 53.38
C LEU A 71 -4.01 34.01 54.19
N GLY A 72 -4.28 33.72 55.47
CA GLY A 72 -4.97 34.65 56.36
C GLY A 72 -4.20 35.95 56.59
N ASN A 73 -2.88 35.87 56.77
CA ASN A 73 -2.03 37.06 56.90
C ASN A 73 -2.00 37.89 55.62
N LYS A 74 -1.97 37.25 54.45
CA LYS A 74 -2.01 37.95 53.16
C LYS A 74 -3.35 38.60 52.86
N LEU A 75 -4.46 37.92 53.15
CA LEU A 75 -5.79 38.52 53.02
C LEU A 75 -5.95 39.75 53.92
N ARG A 76 -5.28 39.78 55.09
CA ARG A 76 -5.20 40.94 55.96
C ARG A 76 -4.40 42.09 55.33
N ASP A 77 -3.27 41.80 54.69
CA ASP A 77 -2.47 42.80 53.95
C ASP A 77 -3.29 43.45 52.82
N TYR A 78 -4.16 42.68 52.17
CA TYR A 78 -5.03 43.14 51.08
C TYR A 78 -6.32 43.84 51.54
N GLN A 79 -6.60 43.85 52.84
CA GLN A 79 -7.83 44.43 53.39
C GLN A 79 -7.95 45.94 53.14
N GLY A 80 -6.81 46.64 52.93
CA GLY A 80 -6.78 48.06 52.56
C GLY A 80 -6.99 48.35 51.07
N GLN A 81 -6.89 47.33 50.19
CA GLN A 81 -6.93 47.50 48.72
C GLN A 81 -8.20 46.90 48.10
N PHE A 82 -8.81 45.91 48.74
CA PHE A 82 -9.96 45.19 48.22
C PHE A 82 -11.17 45.31 49.15
N ASN A 83 -12.36 45.37 48.56
CA ASN A 83 -13.61 45.33 49.30
C ASN A 83 -13.85 43.93 49.89
N THR A 84 -14.63 43.85 50.97
CA THR A 84 -14.87 42.61 51.73
C THR A 84 -15.40 41.47 50.86
N THR A 85 -16.28 41.76 49.90
CA THR A 85 -16.82 40.78 48.95
C THR A 85 -15.74 40.16 48.07
N HIS A 86 -14.77 40.96 47.62
CA HIS A 86 -13.67 40.47 46.78
C HIS A 86 -12.67 39.64 47.59
N LEU A 87 -12.42 40.00 48.85
CA LEU A 87 -11.58 39.21 49.75
C LEU A 87 -12.20 37.85 50.06
N LEU A 88 -13.52 37.79 50.24
CA LEU A 88 -14.25 36.52 50.40
C LEU A 88 -14.17 35.66 49.14
N ALA A 89 -14.41 36.23 47.96
CA ALA A 89 -14.28 35.51 46.70
C ALA A 89 -12.85 34.98 46.47
N LEU A 90 -11.84 35.75 46.87
CA LEU A 90 -10.44 35.33 46.80
C LEU A 90 -10.15 34.19 47.79
N CYS A 91 -10.66 34.29 49.01
CA CYS A 91 -10.56 33.21 50.00
C CYS A 91 -11.21 31.91 49.50
N ASP A 92 -12.40 31.99 48.92
CA ASP A 92 -13.12 30.86 48.34
C ASP A 92 -12.36 30.25 47.16
N TYR A 93 -11.77 31.08 46.31
CA TYR A 93 -10.93 30.63 45.21
C TYR A 93 -9.72 29.84 45.73
N PHE A 94 -8.95 30.40 46.68
CA PHE A 94 -7.78 29.72 47.25
C PHE A 94 -8.16 28.45 48.01
N HIS A 95 -9.29 28.45 48.72
CA HIS A 95 -9.79 27.27 49.41
C HIS A 95 -10.08 26.13 48.42
N ASN A 96 -10.84 26.43 47.36
CA ASN A 96 -11.29 25.41 46.40
C ASN A 96 -10.21 24.94 45.44
N THR A 97 -9.21 25.78 45.15
CA THR A 97 -8.11 25.42 44.25
C THR A 97 -6.95 24.82 45.02
N PHE A 98 -6.36 25.55 45.97
CA PHE A 98 -5.12 25.17 46.64
C PHE A 98 -5.33 24.37 47.92
N ILE A 99 -6.13 24.86 48.86
CA ILE A 99 -6.26 24.21 50.19
C ILE A 99 -6.92 22.84 50.07
N ARG A 100 -7.97 22.72 49.25
CA ARG A 100 -8.69 21.47 49.01
C ARG A 100 -7.80 20.38 48.41
N HIS A 101 -6.83 20.75 47.57
CA HIS A 101 -5.93 19.82 46.89
C HIS A 101 -4.50 19.88 47.44
N TYR A 102 -4.31 20.38 48.67
CA TYR A 102 -3.00 20.65 49.25
C TYR A 102 -2.06 19.43 49.18
N LYS A 103 -2.56 18.24 49.54
CA LYS A 103 -1.79 17.00 49.50
C LYS A 103 -1.32 16.60 48.09
N LEU A 104 -2.13 16.89 47.07
CA LEU A 104 -1.79 16.60 45.68
C LEU A 104 -0.66 17.53 45.22
N TYR A 105 -0.78 18.83 45.50
CA TYR A 105 0.27 19.78 45.18
C TYR A 105 1.55 19.51 45.96
N GLN A 106 1.46 19.14 47.25
CA GLN A 106 2.62 18.75 48.05
C GLN A 106 3.32 17.50 47.48
N PHE A 107 2.55 16.53 46.99
CA PHE A 107 3.11 15.32 46.37
C PHE A 107 3.80 15.63 45.03
N VAL A 108 3.16 16.44 44.17
CA VAL A 108 3.68 16.75 42.83
C VAL A 108 4.84 17.74 42.87
N LEU A 109 4.81 18.72 43.77
CA LEU A 109 5.82 19.80 43.84
C LEU A 109 6.91 19.54 44.87
N GLY A 110 6.66 18.69 45.87
CA GLY A 110 7.58 18.42 46.98
C GLY A 110 8.48 17.21 46.80
N GLN A 111 8.33 16.43 45.73
CA GLN A 111 9.20 15.28 45.43
C GLN A 111 9.91 15.46 44.09
N ASP A 112 11.20 15.11 44.07
CA ASP A 112 11.94 14.94 42.82
C ASP A 112 11.44 13.64 42.16
N GLN A 113 10.55 13.77 41.18
CA GLN A 113 9.93 12.61 40.54
C GLN A 113 10.92 11.98 39.55
N GLU A 114 11.38 10.77 39.83
CA GLU A 114 12.16 9.98 38.87
C GLU A 114 11.22 9.47 37.77
N VAL A 115 11.11 10.24 36.69
CA VAL A 115 10.24 9.92 35.55
C VAL A 115 10.85 8.74 34.79
N ASN A 116 10.36 7.53 35.08
CA ASN A 116 10.69 6.31 34.34
C ASN A 116 10.00 6.32 32.97
N LEU A 117 10.50 7.14 32.04
CA LEU A 117 10.02 7.17 30.65
C LEU A 117 10.44 5.88 29.95
N THR A 118 9.48 4.99 29.71
CA THR A 118 9.70 3.83 28.84
C THR A 118 9.67 4.32 27.38
N VAL A 119 10.84 4.60 26.81
CA VAL A 119 10.98 5.00 25.41
C VAL A 119 10.93 3.76 24.54
N ASN A 120 9.76 3.50 23.94
CA ASN A 120 9.62 2.45 22.94
C ASN A 120 9.94 3.01 21.56
N HIS A 121 10.92 2.41 20.87
CA HIS A 121 11.21 2.73 19.47
C HIS A 121 10.14 2.11 18.56
N LEU A 122 9.28 2.97 18.01
CA LEU A 122 8.34 2.60 16.96
C LEU A 122 8.92 2.99 15.61
N GLU A 123 9.23 2.01 14.77
CA GLU A 123 9.63 2.25 13.39
C GLU A 123 8.38 2.57 12.56
N VAL A 124 8.25 3.83 12.15
CA VAL A 124 7.17 4.27 11.26
C VAL A 124 7.68 4.18 9.83
N CYS A 125 7.29 3.13 9.12
CA CYS A 125 7.59 3.00 7.70
C CYS A 125 6.81 4.04 6.91
N ALA A 126 7.52 4.96 6.25
CA ALA A 126 6.90 5.85 5.28
C ALA A 126 6.45 5.05 4.05
N PRO A 127 5.27 5.37 3.46
CA PRO A 127 4.86 4.74 2.22
C PRO A 127 5.89 5.03 1.13
N PRO A 128 6.10 4.09 0.19
CA PRO A 128 7.02 4.29 -0.91
C PRO A 128 6.64 5.55 -1.68
N GLN A 129 7.63 6.34 -2.08
CA GLN A 129 7.38 7.57 -2.81
C GLN A 129 6.69 7.26 -4.13
N PRO A 130 5.55 7.92 -4.45
CA PRO A 130 4.85 7.66 -5.69
C PRO A 130 5.74 7.96 -6.88
N LEU A 131 5.56 7.18 -7.94
CA LEU A 131 6.29 7.36 -9.18
C LEU A 131 5.97 8.74 -9.80
N PRO A 132 6.92 9.36 -10.51
CA PRO A 132 6.66 10.60 -11.24
C PRO A 132 5.48 10.45 -12.20
N LEU A 133 4.68 11.51 -12.37
CA LEU A 133 3.52 11.52 -13.29
C LEU A 133 3.91 11.26 -14.75
N ALA A 134 5.16 11.52 -15.13
CA ALA A 134 5.71 11.16 -16.44
C ALA A 134 5.72 9.64 -16.71
N LYS A 135 5.68 8.81 -15.65
CA LYS A 135 5.50 7.36 -15.74
C LYS A 135 4.02 6.95 -15.66
N GLY A 136 3.12 7.92 -15.49
CA GLY A 136 1.69 7.70 -15.50
C GLY A 136 1.21 7.34 -16.91
N MET A 137 0.18 6.53 -16.97
CA MET A 137 -0.50 6.19 -18.21
C MET A 137 -1.85 6.89 -18.25
N ASP A 138 -2.25 7.35 -19.43
CA ASP A 138 -3.58 7.87 -19.63
C ASP A 138 -4.63 6.82 -19.25
N LYS A 139 -5.73 7.27 -18.63
CA LYS A 139 -6.76 6.38 -18.11
C LYS A 139 -7.39 5.54 -19.21
N ASP A 140 -7.65 6.12 -20.38
CA ASP A 140 -8.31 5.43 -21.49
C ASP A 140 -7.39 4.39 -22.11
N ILE A 141 -6.09 4.70 -22.21
CA ILE A 141 -5.05 3.75 -22.63
C ILE A 141 -4.96 2.58 -21.64
N TRP A 142 -4.93 2.86 -20.34
CA TRP A 142 -4.89 1.81 -19.33
C TRP A 142 -6.14 0.92 -19.37
N GLN A 143 -7.33 1.50 -19.53
CA GLN A 143 -8.58 0.74 -19.67
C GLN A 143 -8.57 -0.15 -20.91
N LEU A 144 -8.08 0.37 -22.04
CA LEU A 144 -7.92 -0.41 -23.27
C LEU A 144 -6.97 -1.59 -23.04
N GLU A 145 -5.83 -1.36 -22.37
CA GLU A 145 -4.90 -2.44 -22.04
C GLU A 145 -5.54 -3.52 -21.14
N GLN A 146 -6.32 -3.12 -20.14
CA GLN A 146 -7.04 -4.08 -19.29
C GLN A 146 -8.05 -4.90 -20.10
N GLN A 147 -8.82 -4.26 -20.98
CA GLN A 147 -9.75 -4.97 -21.87
C GLN A 147 -9.01 -5.96 -22.79
N MET A 148 -7.84 -5.59 -23.31
CA MET A 148 -7.01 -6.48 -24.13
C MET A 148 -6.48 -7.69 -23.36
N VAL A 149 -6.13 -7.50 -22.09
CA VAL A 149 -5.70 -8.58 -21.20
C VAL A 149 -6.86 -9.55 -20.96
N GLU A 150 -8.06 -9.04 -20.66
CA GLU A 150 -9.24 -9.89 -20.45
C GLU A 150 -9.64 -10.65 -21.72
N LEU A 151 -9.66 -10.00 -22.89
CA LEU A 151 -9.95 -10.68 -24.16
C LEU A 151 -8.92 -11.79 -24.46
N ARG A 152 -7.63 -11.53 -24.19
CA ARG A 152 -6.58 -12.55 -24.37
C ARG A 152 -6.76 -13.72 -23.42
N LYS A 153 -7.11 -13.45 -22.16
CA LYS A 153 -7.39 -14.48 -21.15
C LYS A 153 -8.60 -15.32 -21.56
N ALA A 154 -9.66 -14.70 -22.04
CA ALA A 154 -10.84 -15.38 -22.55
C ALA A 154 -10.51 -16.29 -23.76
N GLU A 155 -9.70 -15.80 -24.70
CA GLU A 155 -9.25 -16.60 -25.85
C GLU A 155 -8.45 -17.83 -25.40
N VAL A 156 -7.48 -17.64 -24.49
CA VAL A 156 -6.68 -18.74 -23.93
C VAL A 156 -7.59 -19.76 -23.24
N GLN A 157 -8.53 -19.29 -22.41
CA GLN A 157 -9.47 -20.17 -21.72
C GLN A 157 -10.30 -21.01 -22.69
N LYS A 158 -10.82 -20.40 -23.76
CA LYS A 158 -11.60 -21.12 -24.79
C LYS A 158 -10.76 -22.21 -25.47
N ARG A 159 -9.49 -21.94 -25.78
CA ARG A 159 -8.57 -22.94 -26.35
C ARG A 159 -8.27 -24.07 -25.36
N THR A 160 -8.06 -23.75 -24.09
CA THR A 160 -7.85 -24.76 -23.04
C THR A 160 -9.07 -25.65 -22.87
N ASN A 161 -10.29 -25.08 -22.89
CA ASN A 161 -11.52 -25.85 -22.78
C ASN A 161 -11.69 -26.87 -23.93
N VAL A 162 -11.27 -26.52 -25.15
CA VAL A 162 -11.28 -27.47 -26.28
C VAL A 162 -10.37 -28.65 -26.03
N LEU A 163 -9.16 -28.41 -25.50
CA LEU A 163 -8.23 -29.49 -25.18
C LEU A 163 -8.80 -30.42 -24.11
N LEU A 164 -9.34 -29.85 -23.03
CA LEU A 164 -9.97 -30.63 -21.95
C LEU A 164 -11.18 -31.43 -22.44
N LEU A 165 -12.01 -30.85 -23.31
CA LEU A 165 -13.14 -31.58 -23.87
C LEU A 165 -12.70 -32.73 -24.78
N LYS A 166 -11.68 -32.52 -25.63
CA LYS A 166 -11.11 -33.58 -26.47
C LYS A 166 -10.65 -34.77 -25.63
N GLU A 167 -9.95 -34.49 -24.53
CA GLU A 167 -9.50 -35.52 -23.58
C GLU A 167 -10.68 -36.23 -22.92
N ALA A 168 -11.70 -35.49 -22.47
CA ALA A 168 -12.90 -36.06 -21.86
C ALA A 168 -13.70 -36.95 -22.82
N LEU A 169 -13.93 -36.49 -24.04
CA LEU A 169 -14.64 -37.25 -25.08
C LEU A 169 -13.86 -38.52 -25.47
N HIS A 170 -12.54 -38.44 -25.55
CA HIS A 170 -11.70 -39.61 -25.82
C HIS A 170 -11.84 -40.65 -24.70
N LEU A 171 -11.79 -40.22 -23.44
CA LEU A 171 -11.94 -41.12 -22.29
C LEU A 171 -13.35 -41.74 -22.23
N GLU A 172 -14.39 -40.95 -22.51
CA GLU A 172 -15.76 -41.43 -22.57
C GLU A 172 -15.95 -42.45 -23.71
N GLN A 173 -15.37 -42.19 -24.88
CA GLN A 173 -15.37 -43.11 -26.00
C GLN A 173 -14.71 -44.44 -25.63
N GLU A 174 -13.51 -44.40 -25.05
CA GLU A 174 -12.79 -45.60 -24.62
C GLU A 174 -13.61 -46.41 -23.61
N HIS A 175 -14.21 -45.73 -22.62
CA HIS A 175 -15.07 -46.37 -21.63
C HIS A 175 -16.32 -47.03 -22.27
N LYS A 176 -17.01 -46.33 -23.20
CA LYS A 176 -18.16 -46.87 -23.92
C LYS A 176 -17.76 -48.12 -24.72
N LEU A 177 -16.67 -48.03 -25.48
CA LEU A 177 -16.16 -49.16 -26.26
C LEU A 177 -15.79 -50.35 -25.37
N GLN A 178 -15.07 -50.11 -24.27
CA GLN A 178 -14.67 -51.16 -23.34
C GLN A 178 -15.89 -51.87 -22.74
N LYS A 179 -16.94 -51.12 -22.39
CA LYS A 179 -18.21 -51.68 -21.91
C LYS A 179 -18.85 -52.58 -22.97
N THR A 180 -18.98 -52.09 -24.21
CA THR A 180 -19.56 -52.86 -25.32
C THR A 180 -18.78 -54.16 -25.59
N PHE A 181 -17.44 -54.12 -25.53
CA PHE A 181 -16.62 -55.33 -25.70
C PHE A 181 -16.68 -56.28 -24.50
N SER A 182 -16.83 -55.75 -23.28
CA SER A 182 -16.89 -56.55 -22.06
C SER A 182 -18.19 -57.35 -21.97
N GLU A 183 -19.33 -56.78 -22.37
CA GLU A 183 -20.62 -57.47 -22.48
C GLU A 183 -20.58 -58.68 -23.44
N VAL A 184 -19.71 -58.62 -24.46
CA VAL A 184 -19.47 -59.71 -25.40
C VAL A 184 -18.46 -60.74 -24.86
N SER A 185 -17.51 -60.28 -24.04
CA SER A 185 -16.41 -61.10 -23.50
C SER A 185 -16.78 -61.98 -22.31
N GLU A 186 -17.98 -61.87 -21.72
CA GLU A 186 -18.42 -62.71 -20.61
C GLU A 186 -18.49 -64.22 -20.96
N GLN A 187 -18.37 -64.59 -22.25
CA GLN A 187 -18.25 -65.97 -22.70
C GLN A 187 -17.09 -66.16 -23.71
N PRO A 188 -15.84 -66.33 -23.22
CA PRO A 188 -14.62 -66.34 -24.05
C PRO A 188 -14.50 -67.53 -25.02
N SER A 189 -15.39 -68.51 -24.94
CA SER A 189 -15.42 -69.72 -25.80
C SER A 189 -16.63 -69.78 -26.73
N ARG A 190 -17.48 -68.74 -26.73
CA ARG A 190 -18.67 -68.68 -27.57
C ARG A 190 -18.34 -68.09 -28.95
N VAL A 191 -18.68 -68.82 -30.00
CA VAL A 191 -18.67 -68.30 -31.37
C VAL A 191 -19.83 -67.31 -31.50
N LEU A 192 -19.53 -66.06 -31.86
CA LEU A 192 -20.54 -65.03 -32.10
C LEU A 192 -21.36 -65.39 -33.35
N LYS A 193 -22.69 -65.28 -33.25
CA LYS A 193 -23.54 -65.38 -34.42
C LYS A 193 -23.38 -64.13 -35.28
N ARG A 194 -23.66 -64.26 -36.59
CA ARG A 194 -23.55 -63.16 -37.54
C ARG A 194 -24.35 -61.93 -37.09
N GLU A 195 -25.57 -62.14 -36.60
CA GLU A 195 -26.47 -61.07 -36.16
C GLU A 195 -25.94 -60.34 -34.92
N GLU A 196 -25.17 -61.02 -34.08
CA GLU A 196 -24.56 -60.44 -32.86
C GLU A 196 -23.33 -59.62 -33.22
N LEU A 197 -22.55 -60.09 -34.20
CA LEU A 197 -21.44 -59.35 -34.76
C LEU A 197 -21.89 -58.09 -35.49
N GLU A 198 -22.94 -58.17 -36.31
CA GLU A 198 -23.52 -57.01 -37.01
C GLU A 198 -23.97 -55.95 -35.99
N LYS A 199 -24.69 -56.34 -34.94
CA LYS A 199 -25.08 -55.41 -33.86
C LYS A 199 -23.88 -54.78 -33.14
N LEU A 200 -22.84 -55.57 -32.85
CA LEU A 200 -21.62 -55.05 -32.23
C LEU A 200 -20.93 -54.01 -33.11
N ILE A 201 -20.84 -54.28 -34.42
CA ILE A 201 -20.26 -53.35 -35.39
C ILE A 201 -21.10 -52.07 -35.46
N ASP A 202 -22.43 -52.19 -35.53
CA ASP A 202 -23.34 -51.04 -35.55
C ASP A 202 -23.19 -50.18 -34.29
N GLU A 203 -23.08 -50.79 -33.11
CA GLU A 203 -22.88 -50.09 -31.84
C GLU A 203 -21.53 -49.35 -31.80
N VAL A 204 -20.45 -50.01 -32.23
CA VAL A 204 -19.11 -49.38 -32.31
C VAL A 204 -19.11 -48.20 -33.28
N ILE A 205 -19.72 -48.36 -34.46
CA ILE A 205 -19.86 -47.29 -35.45
C ILE A 205 -20.69 -46.15 -34.85
N HIS A 206 -21.78 -46.47 -34.14
CA HIS A 206 -22.63 -45.47 -33.51
C HIS A 206 -21.86 -44.66 -32.45
N ILE A 207 -21.13 -45.33 -31.54
CA ILE A 207 -20.28 -44.68 -30.53
C ILE A 207 -19.25 -43.74 -31.18
N GLN A 208 -18.56 -44.21 -32.22
CA GLN A 208 -17.57 -43.40 -32.94
C GLN A 208 -18.22 -42.20 -33.65
N THR A 209 -19.38 -42.41 -34.28
CA THR A 209 -20.10 -41.36 -35.01
C THR A 209 -20.62 -40.28 -34.08
N GLU A 210 -21.21 -40.64 -32.94
CA GLU A 210 -21.70 -39.67 -31.96
C GLU A 210 -20.54 -38.89 -31.31
N CYS A 211 -19.44 -39.56 -30.94
CA CYS A 211 -18.25 -38.87 -30.43
C CYS A 211 -17.70 -37.83 -31.43
N LEU A 212 -17.57 -38.22 -32.70
CA LEU A 212 -17.08 -37.31 -33.75
C LEU A 212 -18.03 -36.14 -33.97
N LYS A 213 -19.34 -36.39 -33.96
CA LYS A 213 -20.37 -35.35 -34.11
C LYS A 213 -20.30 -34.33 -32.97
N GLU A 214 -20.21 -34.77 -31.73
CA GLU A 214 -20.07 -33.89 -30.57
C GLU A 214 -18.78 -33.06 -30.64
N LEU A 215 -17.67 -33.69 -31.01
CA LEU A 215 -16.39 -33.00 -31.18
C LEU A 215 -16.48 -31.89 -32.24
N LEU A 216 -17.02 -32.20 -33.42
CA LEU A 216 -17.15 -31.23 -34.51
C LEU A 216 -18.07 -30.07 -34.14
N GLN A 217 -19.21 -30.36 -33.50
CA GLN A 217 -20.14 -29.32 -33.04
C GLN A 217 -19.45 -28.35 -32.07
N TYR A 218 -18.67 -28.87 -31.13
CA TYR A 218 -17.96 -28.04 -30.17
C TYR A 218 -16.81 -27.24 -30.81
N GLU A 219 -16.03 -27.85 -31.70
CA GLU A 219 -14.96 -27.15 -32.42
C GLU A 219 -15.50 -26.00 -33.25
N ILE A 220 -16.64 -26.20 -33.93
CA ILE A 220 -17.31 -25.14 -34.69
C ILE A 220 -17.71 -24.01 -33.74
N GLN A 221 -18.39 -24.33 -32.64
CA GLN A 221 -18.85 -23.33 -31.68
C GLN A 221 -17.69 -22.50 -31.09
N ILE A 222 -16.63 -23.16 -30.62
CA ILE A 222 -15.48 -22.45 -30.06
C ILE A 222 -14.73 -21.66 -31.11
N THR A 223 -14.66 -22.15 -32.35
CA THR A 223 -14.04 -21.38 -33.44
C THR A 223 -14.79 -20.07 -33.67
N PHE A 224 -16.12 -20.09 -33.68
CA PHE A 224 -16.92 -18.87 -33.74
C PHE A 224 -16.69 -17.96 -32.53
N ASP A 225 -16.68 -18.51 -31.32
CA ASP A 225 -16.40 -17.72 -30.10
C ASP A 225 -15.01 -17.05 -30.16
N ILE A 226 -13.97 -17.76 -30.61
CA ILE A 226 -12.62 -17.20 -30.76
C ILE A 226 -12.58 -16.13 -31.84
N LEU A 227 -13.29 -16.33 -32.96
CA LEU A 227 -13.39 -15.32 -34.02
C LEU A 227 -14.09 -14.05 -33.51
N ASP A 228 -15.13 -14.18 -32.70
CA ASP A 228 -15.81 -13.05 -32.07
C ASP A 228 -14.87 -12.29 -31.12
N LEU A 229 -14.14 -13.01 -30.26
CA LEU A 229 -13.12 -12.39 -29.38
C LEU A 229 -12.05 -11.65 -30.17
N LYS A 230 -11.59 -12.21 -31.30
CA LYS A 230 -10.62 -11.57 -32.19
C LYS A 230 -11.21 -10.33 -32.86
N LEU A 231 -12.46 -10.39 -33.29
CA LEU A 231 -13.16 -9.25 -33.86
C LEU A 231 -13.26 -8.11 -32.84
N GLN A 232 -13.71 -8.41 -31.62
CA GLN A 232 -13.77 -7.44 -30.51
C GLN A 232 -12.39 -6.82 -30.25
N LYS A 233 -11.34 -7.63 -30.24
CA LYS A 233 -9.95 -7.15 -30.10
C LYS A 233 -9.56 -6.18 -31.22
N THR A 234 -9.89 -6.49 -32.47
CA THR A 234 -9.62 -5.60 -33.61
C THR A 234 -10.41 -4.29 -33.50
N LEU A 235 -11.68 -4.35 -33.10
CA LEU A 235 -12.50 -3.14 -32.94
C LEU A 235 -11.94 -2.22 -31.85
N ASN A 236 -11.53 -2.78 -30.72
CA ASN A 236 -10.93 -2.03 -29.61
C ASN A 236 -9.58 -1.39 -29.98
N LEU A 237 -8.77 -2.03 -30.84
CA LEU A 237 -7.51 -1.45 -31.35
C LEU A 237 -7.71 -0.30 -32.34
N ASN A 238 -8.83 -0.30 -33.07
CA ASN A 238 -9.15 0.74 -34.06
C ASN A 238 -9.92 1.93 -33.46
N ALA A 239 -10.21 1.91 -32.16
CA ALA A 239 -10.82 3.04 -31.47
C ALA A 239 -9.85 4.25 -31.52
N PRO A 240 -10.31 5.46 -31.88
CA PRO A 240 -9.46 6.63 -31.91
C PRO A 240 -8.86 6.88 -30.54
N ILE A 241 -7.54 6.78 -30.42
CA ILE A 241 -6.82 7.22 -29.22
C ILE A 241 -7.10 8.71 -29.08
N PRO A 242 -7.67 9.18 -27.94
CA PRO A 242 -7.79 10.61 -27.68
C PRO A 242 -6.39 11.21 -27.78
N SER A 243 -6.19 12.05 -28.78
CA SER A 243 -4.92 12.76 -28.93
C SER A 243 -4.70 13.61 -27.69
N PRO A 244 -3.53 13.57 -27.04
CA PRO A 244 -3.27 14.44 -25.91
C PRO A 244 -3.38 15.88 -26.42
N LEU A 245 -4.33 16.63 -25.86
CA LEU A 245 -4.52 18.05 -26.13
C LEU A 245 -3.18 18.75 -25.90
N SER A 246 -2.59 19.25 -26.98
CA SER A 246 -1.48 20.21 -26.92
C SER A 246 -1.98 21.41 -26.14
N ILE A 247 -1.53 21.52 -24.89
CA ILE A 247 -1.76 22.70 -24.06
C ILE A 247 -1.07 23.87 -24.78
N THR A 248 -1.87 24.64 -25.52
CA THR A 248 -1.51 25.96 -26.00
C THR A 248 -1.37 26.85 -24.78
N GLY A 249 -0.12 27.12 -24.43
CA GLY A 249 0.28 28.06 -23.39
C GLY A 249 1.65 28.62 -23.74
N GLN A 250 1.68 29.58 -24.65
CA GLN A 250 2.80 30.52 -24.83
C GLN A 250 2.16 31.92 -24.88
N PRO A 251 2.76 32.93 -24.23
CA PRO A 251 3.97 33.51 -24.83
C PRO A 251 5.07 33.91 -23.83
N GLY A 252 6.34 33.79 -24.21
CA GLY A 252 7.43 34.58 -23.60
C GLY A 252 8.86 34.09 -23.85
N GLN A 253 9.53 34.73 -24.83
CA GLN A 253 10.98 34.85 -25.11
C GLN A 253 11.74 33.59 -25.58
N ASP A 254 12.17 33.54 -26.85
CA ASP A 254 13.43 34.13 -27.42
C ASP A 254 14.64 33.37 -26.85
N GLU A 255 15.44 32.60 -27.59
CA GLU A 255 16.19 32.98 -28.79
C GLU A 255 16.85 31.70 -29.39
N SER A 256 17.26 31.76 -30.67
CA SER A 256 18.13 30.84 -31.43
C SER A 256 17.46 30.16 -32.63
N LEU A 257 17.43 30.94 -33.71
CA LEU A 257 17.35 30.50 -35.09
C LEU A 257 18.39 29.42 -35.41
N ASN A 258 18.00 28.42 -36.20
CA ASN A 258 18.71 28.11 -37.45
C ASN A 258 17.88 27.17 -38.33
N PHE A 259 17.10 27.76 -39.23
CA PHE A 259 16.58 27.10 -40.42
C PHE A 259 17.61 27.22 -41.54
N TYR A 260 18.17 26.09 -41.99
CA TYR A 260 18.56 25.95 -43.39
C TYR A 260 17.84 24.76 -44.01
N LYS A 261 16.81 25.10 -44.79
CA LYS A 261 16.20 24.26 -45.83
C LYS A 261 17.29 23.75 -46.78
N THR A 262 17.18 22.51 -47.23
CA THR A 262 17.18 22.21 -48.67
C THR A 262 16.45 20.89 -48.93
N ASN A 263 15.31 21.04 -49.59
CA ASN A 263 14.52 20.00 -50.23
C ASN A 263 15.20 19.63 -51.57
N LYS A 264 15.47 18.35 -51.87
CA LYS A 264 15.46 17.81 -53.25
C LYS A 264 15.23 16.30 -53.23
N GLY A 265 14.03 15.88 -53.62
CA GLY A 265 13.76 14.48 -53.96
C GLY A 265 14.40 14.07 -55.28
N LYS A 266 14.59 12.76 -55.46
CA LYS A 266 14.61 12.12 -56.79
C LYS A 266 14.18 10.65 -56.67
N LYS A 267 13.07 10.35 -57.35
CA LYS A 267 12.63 9.01 -57.72
C LYS A 267 13.70 8.31 -58.56
N ALA A 268 13.92 7.02 -58.34
CA ALA A 268 14.44 6.12 -59.36
C ALA A 268 13.53 4.90 -59.47
N LYS A 269 12.95 4.74 -60.67
CA LYS A 269 12.16 3.59 -61.11
C LYS A 269 13.07 2.38 -61.35
N ALA A 270 12.45 1.22 -61.23
CA ALA A 270 12.87 -0.13 -61.59
C ALA A 270 13.67 -0.27 -62.90
N LYS A 271 14.49 -1.33 -62.96
CA LYS A 271 14.59 -2.17 -64.15
C LYS A 271 14.96 -3.62 -63.82
N LYS A 272 14.08 -4.52 -64.27
CA LYS A 272 14.29 -5.95 -64.48
C LYS A 272 15.44 -6.18 -65.48
N LYS A 273 16.27 -7.18 -65.23
CA LYS A 273 16.67 -8.16 -66.23
C LYS A 273 17.05 -9.45 -65.52
#